data_AF-A0A8J4YC88-F1
#
_entry.id   AF-A0A8J4YC88-F1
#
_cell.length_a   1.000
_cell.length_b   1.000
_cell.length_c   1.000
_cell.angle_alpha   90.00
_cell.angle_beta   90.00
_cell.angle_gamma   90.00
#
_symmetry.space_group_name_H-M   'P 1'
#
loop_
_entity.id
_entity.type
_entity.pdbx_description
1 polymer ?
#
loop_
_entity_poly.entity_id
_entity_poly.type
_entity_poly.pdbx_seq_one_letter_code
_entity_poly.pdbx_strand_id
1 'polypeptide(L)'
;MKLRGDGDPPDSARKLWKQLRQWSGSSLTHLSYTVLGLGDTNYTNFCNFGKTVDKRLGALGAQRFYRCGWADDSTGLEEVVEPWCEGLPDSLKIHLSSSSMQAPTPPDTTGSPHLHTPGTKDRPDGGNSDESVSRAAWNGEEHNSNQEYKGSLYENNGYLEMAISSANEDVVSKIIAHHNIDMLPQYEVERLPLRCCAISKDDPLSVPSVPPPYLTLILAKDCEAPPTIITSSGSLPAAASEVVKTRVNEIRELTSPTAVKTTLEFTLELPAEGFMYHPGDSFGVLVKNPREEVELLLGLLGLSHLADQGCELSIIPGTKKRAAAVPSFLPHKSSIRHLLECCVDIRAVPKKPFLRALAEYTTKIL
;
A
#
# COMPACT_ATOMS: atom_id res chain seq x y z
N MET A 1 2.74 9.62 -7.86
CA MET A 1 1.98 10.88 -7.79
C MET A 1 1.10 10.93 -9.03
N LYS A 2 -0.20 10.62 -8.91
CA LYS A 2 -1.13 10.57 -10.05
C LYS A 2 -1.64 11.99 -10.32
N LEU A 3 -1.47 12.50 -11.54
CA LEU A 3 -1.93 13.84 -11.93
C LEU A 3 -3.46 13.79 -12.11
N ARG A 4 -4.16 14.77 -11.52
CA ARG A 4 -5.54 15.10 -11.86
C ARG A 4 -5.52 16.49 -12.51
N GLY A 5 -6.20 16.65 -13.64
CA GLY A 5 -6.25 17.90 -14.40
C GLY A 5 -5.25 17.94 -15.58
N ASP A 6 -5.45 18.91 -16.46
CA ASP A 6 -4.82 19.11 -17.78
C ASP A 6 -3.32 19.45 -17.71
N GLY A 7 -2.56 18.78 -16.85
CA GLY A 7 -1.14 19.01 -16.59
C GLY A 7 -0.81 19.84 -15.35
N ASP A 8 -1.78 20.11 -14.48
CA ASP A 8 -1.62 20.85 -13.22
C ASP A 8 -0.99 20.00 -12.08
N PRO A 9 -0.41 20.65 -11.04
CA PRO A 9 0.07 19.94 -9.85
C PRO A 9 -1.08 19.17 -9.17
N PRO A 10 -0.83 17.96 -8.64
CA PRO A 10 -1.76 17.36 -7.70
C PRO A 10 -1.88 18.23 -6.44
N ASP A 11 -3.01 18.13 -5.76
CA ASP A 11 -3.31 19.00 -4.61
C ASP A 11 -2.27 18.90 -3.50
N SER A 12 -1.72 17.70 -3.26
CA SER A 12 -0.65 17.48 -2.29
C SER A 12 0.64 18.25 -2.58
N ALA A 13 0.89 18.64 -3.84
CA ALA A 13 2.05 19.44 -4.23
C ALA A 13 1.73 20.88 -4.63
N ARG A 14 0.47 21.30 -4.59
CA ARG A 14 0.06 22.68 -4.92
C ARG A 14 0.81 23.71 -4.08
N LYS A 15 1.01 23.44 -2.78
CA LYS A 15 1.76 24.31 -1.86
C LYS A 15 3.24 24.44 -2.25
N LEU A 16 3.91 23.31 -2.49
CA LEU A 16 5.30 23.26 -2.92
C LEU A 16 5.49 23.98 -4.27
N TRP A 17 4.59 23.73 -5.23
CA TRP A 17 4.64 24.36 -6.55
C TRP A 17 4.47 25.88 -6.47
N LYS A 18 3.58 26.37 -5.60
CA LYS A 18 3.42 27.81 -5.35
C LYS A 18 4.72 28.45 -4.84
N GLN A 19 5.42 27.79 -3.92
CA GLN A 19 6.69 28.28 -3.38
C GLN A 19 7.81 28.26 -4.44
N LEU A 20 7.96 27.15 -5.17
CA LEU A 20 8.97 27.02 -6.25
C LEU A 20 8.82 28.11 -7.32
N ARG A 21 7.60 28.53 -7.65
CA ARG A 21 7.35 29.61 -8.61
C ARG A 21 7.71 31.01 -8.10
N GLN A 22 7.81 31.20 -6.79
CA GLN A 22 8.18 32.50 -6.20
C GLN A 22 9.69 32.69 -6.10
N TRP A 23 10.47 31.61 -6.05
CA TRP A 23 11.93 31.70 -6.02
C TRP A 23 12.50 32.25 -7.33
N SER A 24 13.63 32.95 -7.28
CA SER A 24 14.25 33.54 -8.47
C SER A 24 15.76 33.41 -8.40
N GLY A 25 16.43 33.70 -9.51
CA GLY A 25 17.88 33.54 -9.64
C GLY A 25 18.35 32.10 -9.41
N SER A 26 19.62 31.96 -9.06
CA SER A 26 20.28 30.67 -8.86
C SER A 26 20.15 30.16 -7.41
N SER A 27 18.94 30.25 -6.85
CA SER A 27 18.66 29.94 -5.43
C SER A 27 18.87 28.45 -5.06
N LEU A 28 18.93 27.54 -6.04
CA LEU A 28 19.03 26.09 -5.84
C LEU A 28 20.29 25.47 -6.44
N THR A 29 21.39 26.23 -6.59
CA THR A 29 22.67 25.71 -7.12
C THR A 29 23.26 24.54 -6.34
N HIS A 30 22.93 24.45 -5.05
CA HIS A 30 23.35 23.37 -4.16
C HIS A 30 22.47 22.12 -4.28
N LEU A 31 21.33 22.21 -4.97
CA LEU A 31 20.39 21.10 -5.08
C LEU A 31 20.74 20.23 -6.28
N SER A 32 20.99 18.95 -6.02
CA SER A 32 21.03 17.92 -7.06
C SER A 32 19.72 17.12 -7.04
N TYR A 33 19.14 16.88 -8.21
CA TYR A 33 17.81 16.26 -8.32
C TYR A 33 17.67 15.32 -9.52
N THR A 34 16.55 14.60 -9.55
CA THR A 34 16.02 13.90 -10.71
C THR A 34 14.49 13.84 -10.56
N VAL A 35 13.75 13.63 -11.65
CA VAL A 35 12.27 13.62 -11.64
C VAL A 35 11.75 12.37 -12.31
N LEU A 36 10.86 11.65 -11.64
CA LEU A 36 10.00 10.63 -12.24
C LEU A 36 8.57 11.18 -12.33
N GLY A 37 8.16 11.57 -13.53
CA GLY A 37 6.78 11.97 -13.83
C GLY A 37 5.94 10.75 -14.18
N LEU A 38 4.70 10.73 -13.69
CA LEU A 38 3.68 9.76 -14.07
C LEU A 38 2.58 10.52 -14.82
N GLY A 39 2.19 10.03 -15.98
CA GLY A 39 1.14 10.62 -16.81
C GLY A 39 0.51 9.57 -17.70
N ASP A 40 -0.32 10.02 -18.63
CA ASP A 40 -1.00 9.17 -19.60
C ASP A 40 -1.03 9.94 -20.93
N THR A 41 -0.52 9.32 -22.00
CA THR A 41 -0.42 9.95 -23.33
C THR A 41 -1.77 10.16 -24.02
N ASN A 42 -2.85 9.56 -23.50
CA ASN A 42 -4.21 9.85 -23.94
C ASN A 42 -4.68 11.27 -23.54
N TYR A 43 -3.96 11.93 -22.63
CA TYR A 43 -4.21 13.32 -22.25
C TYR A 43 -3.30 14.27 -23.02
N THR A 44 -3.84 15.45 -23.37
CA THR A 44 -3.16 16.50 -24.14
C THR A 44 -1.75 16.82 -23.60
N ASN A 45 -1.61 16.84 -22.28
CA ASN A 45 -0.43 17.32 -21.57
C ASN A 45 0.32 16.19 -20.85
N PHE A 46 0.81 15.20 -21.61
CA PHE A 46 1.56 14.05 -21.09
C PHE A 46 2.72 14.45 -20.16
N CYS A 47 2.68 13.97 -18.90
CA CYS A 47 3.68 14.22 -17.85
C CYS A 47 4.00 15.71 -17.60
N ASN A 48 3.09 16.63 -17.97
CA ASN A 48 3.40 18.06 -18.03
C ASN A 48 3.85 18.65 -16.69
N PHE A 49 3.21 18.29 -15.57
CA PHE A 49 3.64 18.79 -14.27
C PHE A 49 5.08 18.37 -13.93
N GLY A 50 5.44 17.10 -14.17
CA GLY A 50 6.79 16.60 -13.96
C GLY A 50 7.82 17.34 -14.83
N LYS A 51 7.51 17.55 -16.11
CA LYS A 51 8.34 18.34 -17.05
C LYS A 51 8.47 19.80 -16.60
N THR A 52 7.41 20.37 -16.05
CA THR A 52 7.39 21.75 -15.58
C THR A 52 8.21 21.94 -14.31
N VAL A 53 8.12 20.99 -13.36
CA VAL A 53 8.98 20.95 -12.16
C VAL A 53 10.44 20.83 -12.57
N ASP A 54 10.75 19.92 -13.50
CA ASP A 54 12.09 19.70 -14.00
C ASP A 54 12.69 20.98 -14.66
N LYS A 55 11.94 21.64 -15.53
CA LYS A 55 12.35 22.92 -16.14
C LYS A 55 12.55 24.00 -15.08
N ARG A 56 11.69 24.04 -14.06
CA ARG A 56 11.75 25.06 -13.01
C ARG A 56 12.95 24.89 -12.08
N LEU A 57 13.27 23.66 -11.68
CA LEU A 57 14.43 23.38 -10.84
C LEU A 57 15.73 23.74 -11.57
N GLY A 58 15.85 23.37 -12.85
CA GLY A 58 16.99 23.77 -13.67
C GLY A 58 17.14 25.29 -13.81
N ALA A 59 16.03 26.01 -14.01
CA ALA A 59 16.03 27.48 -14.07
C ALA A 59 16.47 28.14 -12.74
N LEU A 60 16.34 27.45 -11.61
CA LEU A 60 16.80 27.90 -10.29
C LEU A 60 18.25 27.49 -9.98
N GLY A 61 18.95 26.86 -10.95
CA GLY A 61 20.34 26.44 -10.84
C GLY A 61 20.55 25.02 -10.32
N ALA A 62 19.48 24.27 -10.01
CA ALA A 62 19.58 22.90 -9.54
C ALA A 62 20.14 21.98 -10.64
N GLN A 63 20.95 21.01 -10.23
CA GLN A 63 21.68 20.11 -11.14
C GLN A 63 20.99 18.74 -11.22
N ARG A 64 20.79 18.24 -12.44
CA ARG A 64 20.27 16.87 -12.61
C ARG A 64 21.42 15.88 -12.43
N PHE A 65 21.33 14.97 -11.46
CA PHE A 65 22.33 13.91 -11.30
C PHE A 65 21.96 12.61 -12.03
N TYR A 66 20.68 12.46 -12.40
CA TYR A 66 20.17 11.28 -13.10
C TYR A 66 19.04 11.67 -14.07
N ARG A 67 18.88 10.89 -15.14
CA ARG A 67 17.86 11.15 -16.17
C ARG A 67 16.46 11.24 -15.56
N CYS A 68 15.62 12.14 -16.07
CA CYS A 68 14.20 12.13 -15.71
C CYS A 68 13.50 10.93 -16.38
N GLY A 69 12.50 10.37 -15.71
CA GLY A 69 11.61 9.34 -16.26
C GLY A 69 10.21 9.91 -16.49
N TRP A 70 9.58 9.54 -17.61
CA TRP A 70 8.20 9.92 -17.95
C TRP A 70 7.37 8.66 -18.19
N ALA A 71 6.74 8.13 -17.14
CA ALA A 71 5.97 6.89 -17.21
C ALA A 71 4.56 7.14 -17.73
N ASP A 72 4.09 6.24 -18.59
CA ASP A 72 2.82 6.34 -19.33
C ASP A 72 1.83 5.25 -18.88
N ASP A 73 0.73 5.65 -18.26
CA ASP A 73 -0.34 4.76 -17.78
C ASP A 73 -1.04 4.03 -18.94
N SER A 74 -0.99 4.58 -20.17
CA SER A 74 -1.67 3.99 -21.33
C SER A 74 -0.95 2.76 -21.93
N THR A 75 0.38 2.72 -21.78
CA THR A 75 1.26 1.66 -22.30
C THR A 75 1.77 0.75 -21.18
N GLY A 76 1.79 1.25 -19.94
CA GLY A 76 2.25 0.53 -18.76
C GLY A 76 3.31 1.36 -18.03
N LEU A 77 3.03 1.78 -16.80
CA LEU A 77 3.95 2.62 -16.04
C LEU A 77 5.31 1.94 -15.83
N GLU A 78 5.30 0.62 -15.66
CA GLU A 78 6.44 -0.23 -15.37
C GLU A 78 7.53 -0.13 -16.42
N GLU A 79 7.19 0.10 -17.69
CA GLU A 79 8.14 0.22 -18.81
C GLU A 79 9.19 1.32 -18.58
N VAL A 80 8.81 2.36 -17.83
CA VAL A 80 9.70 3.47 -17.48
C VAL A 80 10.07 3.44 -16.01
N VAL A 81 9.13 3.11 -15.12
CA VAL A 81 9.37 3.13 -13.67
C VAL A 81 10.44 2.11 -13.27
N GLU A 82 10.39 0.89 -13.81
CA GLU A 82 11.35 -0.15 -13.41
C GLU A 82 12.78 0.18 -13.88
N PRO A 83 13.05 0.45 -15.18
CA PRO A 83 14.41 0.76 -15.62
C PRO A 83 14.94 2.08 -15.04
N TRP A 84 14.04 3.01 -14.70
CA TRP A 84 14.43 4.23 -13.99
C TRP A 84 14.89 3.93 -12.57
N CYS A 85 14.13 3.11 -11.82
CA CYS A 85 14.48 2.72 -10.46
C CYS A 85 15.76 1.86 -10.41
N GLU A 86 15.97 0.99 -11.39
CA GLU A 86 17.15 0.12 -11.47
C GLU A 86 18.45 0.91 -11.66
N GLY A 87 18.47 1.94 -12.52
CA GLY A 87 19.66 2.77 -12.76
C GLY A 87 19.91 3.86 -11.71
N LEU A 88 18.94 4.14 -10.84
CA LEU A 88 19.01 5.23 -9.86
C LEU A 88 20.10 4.99 -8.78
N PRO A 89 20.21 3.81 -8.14
CA PRO A 89 21.23 3.56 -7.11
C PRO A 89 22.66 3.80 -7.59
N ASP A 90 23.01 3.34 -8.78
CA ASP A 90 24.39 3.47 -9.29
C ASP A 90 24.71 4.92 -9.67
N SER A 91 23.76 5.61 -10.29
CA SER A 91 23.88 7.04 -10.59
C SER A 91 24.03 7.87 -9.30
N LEU A 92 23.28 7.50 -8.25
CA LEU A 92 23.37 8.14 -6.94
C LEU A 92 24.73 7.89 -6.28
N LYS A 93 25.27 6.66 -6.33
CA LYS A 93 26.62 6.34 -5.82
C LYS A 93 27.69 7.16 -6.52
N ILE A 94 27.65 7.23 -7.86
CA ILE A 94 28.59 8.03 -8.66
C ILE A 94 28.52 9.51 -8.23
N HIS A 95 27.31 10.06 -8.13
CA HIS A 95 27.11 11.45 -7.74
C HIS A 95 27.64 11.75 -6.32
N LEU A 96 27.33 10.90 -5.34
CA LEU A 96 27.82 11.06 -3.97
C LEU A 96 29.35 10.92 -3.88
N SER A 97 29.94 10.00 -4.66
CA SER A 97 31.39 9.81 -4.72
C SER A 97 32.09 11.01 -5.35
N SER A 98 31.51 11.59 -6.41
CA SER A 98 32.04 12.81 -7.04
C SER A 98 31.92 14.05 -6.15
N SER A 99 30.89 14.12 -5.29
CA SER A 99 30.70 15.21 -4.33
C SER A 99 31.67 15.12 -3.14
N SER A 100 32.07 13.90 -2.75
CA SER A 100 33.09 13.66 -1.70
C SER A 100 34.51 14.12 -2.11
N MET A 101 34.79 14.28 -3.40
CA MET A 101 36.10 14.75 -3.89
C MET A 101 36.21 16.29 -3.98
N GLN A 102 35.13 17.02 -3.65
CA GLN A 102 35.11 18.48 -3.53
C GLN A 102 34.85 18.91 -2.07
N ALA A 103 35.71 18.50 -1.14
CA ALA A 103 35.79 19.19 0.15
C ALA A 103 36.67 20.45 -0.02
N PRO A 104 36.22 21.65 0.41
CA PRO A 104 37.06 22.84 0.36
C PRO A 104 38.20 22.70 1.35
N THR A 105 39.43 22.99 0.91
CA THR A 105 40.58 23.21 1.78
C THR A 105 40.22 24.26 2.85
N PRO A 106 40.51 24.00 4.14
CA PRO A 106 40.15 24.94 5.20
C PRO A 106 40.96 26.24 5.04
N PRO A 107 40.32 27.42 5.09
CA PRO A 107 41.04 28.66 5.32
C PRO A 107 41.49 28.73 6.79
N ASP A 108 42.67 29.31 6.97
CA ASP A 108 43.38 29.49 8.23
C ASP A 108 42.56 30.14 9.35
N THR A 109 42.96 29.76 10.56
CA THR A 109 42.42 30.11 11.88
C THR A 109 42.34 31.61 12.13
N THR A 110 41.25 32.10 12.73
CA THR A 110 41.22 32.94 13.97
C THR A 110 39.80 33.47 14.29
N GLY A 111 39.36 33.31 15.55
CA GLY A 111 38.30 34.15 16.15
C GLY A 111 37.03 33.44 16.64
N SER A 112 37.01 32.98 17.89
CA SER A 112 35.80 32.86 18.74
C SER A 112 35.25 34.28 19.06
N PRO A 113 33.96 34.52 19.42
CA PRO A 113 33.29 33.83 20.55
C PRO A 113 31.72 33.77 20.62
N HIS A 114 31.28 33.06 21.68
CA HIS A 114 30.09 33.20 22.53
C HIS A 114 28.66 32.71 22.13
N LEU A 115 28.25 31.66 22.88
CA LEU A 115 26.99 31.37 23.60
C LEU A 115 25.65 32.04 23.18
N HIS A 116 24.57 31.24 23.10
CA HIS A 116 23.51 31.23 24.13
C HIS A 116 22.43 30.16 23.85
N THR A 117 22.18 29.30 24.85
CA THR A 117 20.97 28.47 25.03
C THR A 117 20.12 29.05 26.18
N PRO A 118 18.80 28.91 26.11
CA PRO A 118 17.97 28.60 27.28
C PRO A 118 17.08 27.37 26.98
N GLY A 119 16.74 26.47 27.90
CA GLY A 119 16.57 26.60 29.35
C GLY A 119 15.19 26.02 29.70
N THR A 120 15.21 24.82 30.28
CA THR A 120 14.13 24.01 30.87
C THR A 120 13.26 24.76 31.88
N LYS A 121 11.98 24.35 32.04
CA LYS A 121 11.26 24.44 33.31
C LYS A 121 10.21 23.33 33.48
N ASP A 122 10.05 23.00 34.75
CA ASP A 122 9.53 21.78 35.36
C ASP A 122 8.00 21.62 35.43
N ARG A 123 7.64 20.34 35.65
CA ARG A 123 6.43 19.76 36.28
C ARG A 123 6.19 20.31 37.70
N PRO A 124 4.98 20.18 38.30
CA PRO A 124 4.49 18.93 38.95
C PRO A 124 2.94 18.78 38.85
N ASP A 125 2.22 17.82 39.43
CA ASP A 125 2.31 16.41 39.84
C ASP A 125 0.93 16.09 40.48
N GLY A 126 0.56 14.82 40.58
CA GLY A 126 -0.61 14.32 41.34
C GLY A 126 -1.86 14.02 40.49
N GLY A 127 -2.62 12.95 40.73
CA GLY A 127 -2.63 11.96 41.79
C GLY A 127 -3.73 10.92 41.51
N ASN A 128 -3.59 9.80 42.20
CA ASN A 128 -4.20 8.47 42.07
C ASN A 128 -5.72 8.38 42.38
N SER A 129 -6.44 7.41 41.79
CA SER A 129 -7.37 6.51 42.52
C SER A 129 -8.00 5.42 41.63
N ASP A 130 -7.85 4.18 42.10
CA ASP A 130 -8.56 2.95 41.71
C ASP A 130 -10.08 3.07 41.85
N GLU A 131 -10.83 2.32 41.02
CA GLU A 131 -12.04 1.62 41.49
C GLU A 131 -12.42 0.43 40.60
N SER A 132 -12.58 -0.72 41.25
CA SER A 132 -12.98 -2.02 40.73
C SER A 132 -14.41 -2.34 41.17
N VAL A 133 -15.31 -2.79 40.28
CA VAL A 133 -16.55 -3.50 40.66
C VAL A 133 -16.90 -4.60 39.64
N SER A 134 -17.39 -5.70 40.19
CA SER A 134 -17.52 -7.05 39.65
C SER A 134 -18.93 -7.40 39.09
N ARG A 135 -18.95 -8.42 38.22
CA ARG A 135 -19.97 -9.50 38.00
C ARG A 135 -21.42 -9.14 37.61
N ALA A 136 -21.86 -9.71 36.48
CA ALA A 136 -23.05 -10.59 36.43
C ALA A 136 -23.09 -11.42 35.14
N ALA A 137 -23.39 -12.71 35.31
CA ALA A 137 -23.53 -13.74 34.28
C ALA A 137 -24.94 -13.77 33.68
N TRP A 138 -25.07 -13.98 32.38
CA TRP A 138 -26.31 -14.39 31.73
C TRP A 138 -26.05 -15.52 30.73
N ASN A 139 -26.71 -16.64 30.98
CA ASN A 139 -26.75 -17.84 30.16
C ASN A 139 -27.72 -17.65 28.99
N GLY A 140 -27.42 -18.28 27.85
CA GLY A 140 -28.34 -18.42 26.72
C GLY A 140 -27.77 -19.39 25.69
N GLU A 141 -28.20 -20.65 25.78
CA GLU A 141 -28.08 -21.72 24.78
C GLU A 141 -28.88 -21.33 23.51
N GLU A 142 -28.36 -21.50 22.30
CA GLU A 142 -28.66 -22.53 21.27
C GLU A 142 -28.65 -21.76 19.92
N HIS A 143 -28.26 -22.23 18.73
CA HIS A 143 -28.24 -23.54 18.09
C HIS A 143 -27.19 -23.51 16.95
N ASN A 144 -26.40 -24.58 16.83
CA ASN A 144 -25.30 -24.72 15.87
C ASN A 144 -25.73 -25.55 14.65
N SER A 145 -25.42 -25.09 13.44
CA SER A 145 -25.28 -25.97 12.26
C SER A 145 -24.34 -25.32 11.24
N ASN A 146 -23.04 -25.62 11.32
CA ASN A 146 -22.18 -25.73 10.15
C ASN A 146 -20.93 -26.56 10.48
N GLN A 147 -20.68 -27.55 9.63
CA GLN A 147 -19.65 -28.58 9.76
C GLN A 147 -18.26 -27.95 9.52
N GLU A 148 -17.42 -27.94 10.56
CA GLU A 148 -16.02 -27.49 10.51
C GLU A 148 -15.13 -28.46 9.71
N TYR A 149 -14.44 -27.95 8.69
CA TYR A 149 -13.29 -28.62 8.09
C TYR A 149 -12.03 -28.22 8.85
N LYS A 150 -11.44 -29.17 9.58
CA LYS A 150 -10.21 -28.96 10.38
C LYS A 150 -8.97 -29.09 9.51
N GLY A 151 -8.36 -27.95 9.15
CA GLY A 151 -6.95 -27.88 8.79
C GLY A 151 -6.09 -27.94 10.06
N SER A 152 -5.00 -28.71 10.05
CA SER A 152 -4.10 -28.84 11.20
C SER A 152 -3.21 -27.59 11.32
N LEU A 153 -3.36 -26.85 12.41
CA LEU A 153 -2.44 -25.79 12.84
C LEU A 153 -1.37 -26.35 13.78
N TYR A 154 -0.12 -25.93 13.60
CA TYR A 154 0.88 -25.98 14.66
C TYR A 154 0.80 -24.64 15.40
N GLU A 155 0.21 -24.62 16.59
CA GLU A 155 0.30 -23.46 17.48
C GLU A 155 1.74 -23.34 17.98
N ASN A 156 2.49 -22.35 17.49
CA ASN A 156 3.73 -21.94 18.13
C ASN A 156 3.64 -20.44 18.47
N ASN A 157 3.47 -20.13 19.76
CA ASN A 157 3.58 -18.80 20.37
C ASN A 157 2.65 -17.66 19.88
N GLY A 158 1.47 -17.95 19.32
CA GLY A 158 0.48 -16.91 19.01
C GLY A 158 0.77 -16.09 17.74
N TYR A 159 1.72 -16.54 16.92
CA TYR A 159 2.00 -15.99 15.59
C TYR A 159 1.28 -16.84 14.53
N LEU A 160 0.62 -16.19 13.56
CA LEU A 160 0.13 -16.90 12.37
C LEU A 160 1.30 -17.22 11.44
N GLU A 161 1.50 -18.51 11.15
CA GLU A 161 2.35 -18.97 10.05
C GLU A 161 1.47 -19.40 8.88
N MET A 162 1.84 -19.04 7.64
CA MET A 162 1.08 -19.43 6.44
C MET A 162 1.20 -20.95 6.24
N ALA A 163 0.12 -21.69 6.52
CA ALA A 163 0.11 -23.13 6.46
C ALA A 163 -0.31 -23.63 5.05
N ILE A 164 0.60 -23.57 4.07
CA ILE A 164 0.46 -24.33 2.82
C ILE A 164 1.23 -25.64 2.96
N SER A 165 0.66 -26.60 3.69
CA SER A 165 1.21 -27.96 3.82
C SER A 165 0.86 -28.82 2.59
N SER A 166 1.78 -29.69 2.17
CA SER A 166 1.55 -30.70 1.11
C SER A 166 0.45 -31.71 1.46
N ALA A 167 -0.05 -31.72 2.71
CA ALA A 167 -1.22 -32.49 3.11
C ALA A 167 -2.56 -31.86 2.65
N ASN A 168 -2.54 -30.65 2.07
CA ASN A 168 -3.73 -29.90 1.66
C ASN A 168 -4.09 -30.03 0.17
N GLU A 169 -3.45 -30.91 -0.61
CA GLU A 169 -3.76 -31.05 -2.06
C GLU A 169 -5.25 -31.33 -2.30
N ASP A 170 -5.86 -32.22 -1.51
CA ASP A 170 -7.30 -32.54 -1.57
C ASP A 170 -8.19 -31.33 -1.19
N VAL A 171 -7.73 -30.48 -0.26
CA VAL A 171 -8.45 -29.27 0.17
C VAL A 171 -8.40 -28.20 -0.92
N VAL A 172 -7.22 -27.98 -1.52
CA VAL A 172 -7.03 -27.03 -2.62
C VAL A 172 -7.87 -27.45 -3.83
N SER A 173 -7.88 -28.74 -4.19
CA SER A 173 -8.74 -29.26 -5.26
C SER A 173 -10.23 -29.05 -4.99
N LYS A 174 -10.68 -29.25 -3.75
CA LYS A 174 -12.08 -28.99 -3.34
C LYS A 174 -12.44 -27.51 -3.43
N ILE A 175 -11.54 -26.62 -3.03
CA ILE A 175 -11.73 -25.17 -3.13
C ILE A 175 -11.80 -24.74 -4.60
N ILE A 176 -10.86 -25.20 -5.43
CA ILE A 176 -10.85 -24.93 -6.87
C ILE A 176 -12.16 -25.37 -7.52
N ALA A 177 -12.64 -26.59 -7.19
CA ALA A 177 -13.90 -27.11 -7.71
C ALA A 177 -15.12 -26.31 -7.20
N HIS A 178 -15.14 -25.92 -5.92
CA HIS A 178 -16.23 -25.16 -5.34
C HIS A 178 -16.36 -23.75 -5.93
N HIS A 179 -15.23 -23.07 -6.17
CA HIS A 179 -15.18 -21.73 -6.72
C HIS A 179 -15.10 -21.68 -8.25
N ASN A 180 -15.15 -22.85 -8.93
CA ASN A 180 -15.08 -23.00 -10.38
C ASN A 180 -13.88 -22.24 -11.00
N ILE A 181 -12.70 -22.39 -10.38
CA ILE A 181 -11.48 -21.73 -10.83
C ILE A 181 -10.91 -22.53 -11.99
N ASP A 182 -10.74 -21.89 -13.14
CA ASP A 182 -10.09 -22.48 -14.30
C ASP A 182 -8.57 -22.55 -14.07
N MET A 183 -8.11 -23.66 -13.50
CA MET A 183 -6.70 -23.98 -13.33
C MET A 183 -6.24 -24.81 -14.51
N LEU A 184 -5.02 -24.55 -14.99
CA LEU A 184 -4.38 -25.44 -15.96
C LEU A 184 -4.43 -26.88 -15.42
N PRO A 185 -4.94 -27.85 -16.21
CA PRO A 185 -4.92 -29.25 -15.80
C PRO A 185 -3.51 -29.66 -15.41
N GLN A 186 -3.38 -30.52 -14.41
CA GLN A 186 -2.06 -30.89 -13.88
C GLN A 186 -1.12 -31.44 -14.97
N TYR A 187 -1.66 -32.17 -15.95
CA TYR A 187 -0.90 -32.64 -17.11
C TYR A 187 -0.39 -31.51 -18.03
N GLU A 188 -1.09 -30.37 -18.09
CA GLU A 188 -0.61 -29.18 -18.82
C GLU A 188 0.46 -28.44 -18.02
N VAL A 189 0.29 -28.32 -16.69
CA VAL A 189 1.31 -27.75 -15.80
C VAL A 189 2.61 -28.54 -15.87
N GLU A 190 2.54 -29.87 -15.87
CA GLU A 190 3.70 -30.77 -16.04
C GLU A 190 4.34 -30.68 -17.44
N ARG A 191 3.56 -30.28 -18.45
CA ARG A 191 4.03 -30.08 -19.84
C ARG A 191 4.50 -28.65 -20.10
N LEU A 192 4.23 -27.70 -19.21
CA LEU A 192 4.85 -26.40 -19.30
C LEU A 192 6.36 -26.63 -19.30
N PRO A 193 7.11 -26.02 -20.22
CA PRO A 193 8.56 -26.10 -20.20
C PRO A 193 9.04 -25.37 -18.94
N LEU A 194 9.06 -26.08 -17.81
CA LEU A 194 9.70 -25.68 -16.58
C LEU A 194 11.19 -25.66 -16.91
N ARG A 195 11.65 -24.52 -17.41
CA ARG A 195 13.07 -24.24 -17.45
C ARG A 195 13.45 -24.09 -15.98
N CYS A 196 13.97 -25.17 -15.39
CA CYS A 196 14.84 -25.08 -14.22
C CYS A 196 16.02 -24.21 -14.63
N CYS A 197 15.83 -22.89 -14.56
CA CYS A 197 16.89 -21.93 -14.73
C CYS A 197 17.68 -21.96 -13.42
N ALA A 198 18.67 -22.84 -13.35
CA ALA A 198 19.79 -22.59 -12.47
C ALA A 198 20.39 -21.26 -12.94
N ILE A 199 20.17 -20.19 -12.19
CA ILE A 199 20.78 -18.89 -12.46
C ILE A 199 22.29 -19.14 -12.43
N SER A 200 22.94 -19.06 -13.59
CA SER A 200 24.40 -19.13 -13.66
C SER A 200 24.96 -18.01 -12.79
N LYS A 201 26.07 -18.25 -12.09
CA LYS A 201 26.73 -17.20 -11.30
C LYS A 201 27.15 -15.99 -12.17
N ASP A 202 27.19 -16.18 -13.49
CA ASP A 202 27.56 -15.17 -14.50
C ASP A 202 26.34 -14.55 -15.21
N ASP A 203 25.11 -14.88 -14.81
CA ASP A 203 23.89 -14.33 -15.42
C ASP A 203 23.56 -12.94 -14.81
N PRO A 204 23.37 -11.87 -15.61
CA PRO A 204 23.03 -10.54 -15.12
C PRO A 204 21.63 -10.44 -14.47
N LEU A 205 20.85 -11.51 -14.46
CA LEU A 205 19.53 -11.56 -13.82
C LEU A 205 19.62 -11.41 -12.29
N SER A 206 19.38 -10.20 -11.79
CA SER A 206 19.23 -9.93 -10.36
C SER A 206 17.84 -10.34 -9.87
N VAL A 207 17.78 -11.37 -9.01
CA VAL A 207 16.55 -11.69 -8.28
C VAL A 207 16.22 -10.54 -7.32
N PRO A 208 14.98 -10.02 -7.28
CA PRO A 208 14.59 -9.00 -6.32
C PRO A 208 14.90 -9.45 -4.88
N SER A 209 15.36 -8.52 -4.03
CA SER A 209 15.52 -8.82 -2.60
C SER A 209 14.15 -9.02 -1.95
N VAL A 210 14.03 -10.03 -1.08
CA VAL A 210 12.83 -10.21 -0.24
C VAL A 210 12.66 -8.97 0.66
N PRO A 211 11.51 -8.28 0.62
CA PRO A 211 11.24 -7.18 1.54
C PRO A 211 11.29 -7.67 2.99
N PRO A 212 11.94 -6.96 3.92
CA PRO A 212 11.97 -7.39 5.31
C PRO A 212 10.56 -7.34 5.90
N PRO A 213 10.10 -8.41 6.58
CA PRO A 213 8.83 -8.37 7.28
C PRO A 213 8.88 -7.30 8.39
N TYR A 214 7.77 -6.58 8.56
CA TYR A 214 7.69 -5.47 9.51
C TYR A 214 6.36 -5.37 10.23
N LEU A 215 5.33 -6.10 9.79
CA LEU A 215 4.03 -6.18 10.45
C LEU A 215 3.84 -7.59 10.98
N THR A 216 3.22 -7.69 12.15
CA THR A 216 2.75 -8.94 12.74
C THR A 216 1.28 -8.81 13.07
N LEU A 217 0.56 -9.93 12.93
CA LEU A 217 -0.84 -10.06 13.25
C LEU A 217 -0.97 -11.11 14.35
N ILE A 218 -1.58 -10.72 15.48
CA ILE A 218 -1.76 -11.57 16.66
C ILE A 218 -3.26 -11.76 16.87
N LEU A 219 -3.71 -13.00 17.01
CA LEU A 219 -5.11 -13.29 17.33
C LEU A 219 -5.41 -12.90 18.78
N ALA A 220 -6.52 -12.21 18.98
CA ALA A 220 -6.97 -11.76 20.29
C ALA A 220 -8.36 -12.33 20.59
N LYS A 221 -8.49 -13.06 21.70
CA LYS A 221 -9.73 -13.75 22.08
C LYS A 221 -10.86 -12.79 22.47
N ASP A 222 -10.51 -11.62 23.00
CA ASP A 222 -11.46 -10.61 23.50
C ASP A 222 -11.48 -9.34 22.63
N CYS A 223 -10.98 -9.42 21.40
CA CYS A 223 -11.03 -8.29 20.48
C CYS A 223 -12.37 -8.32 19.74
N GLU A 224 -13.31 -7.45 20.15
CA GLU A 224 -14.48 -7.16 19.33
C GLU A 224 -13.99 -6.69 17.95
N ALA A 225 -14.36 -7.43 16.91
CA ALA A 225 -14.08 -7.02 15.55
C ALA A 225 -14.74 -5.64 15.35
N PRO A 226 -14.01 -4.63 14.83
CA PRO A 226 -14.61 -3.34 14.56
C PRO A 226 -15.85 -3.54 13.68
N PRO A 227 -16.91 -2.73 13.85
CA PRO A 227 -18.06 -2.79 12.97
C PRO A 227 -17.59 -2.75 11.52
N THR A 228 -18.25 -3.47 10.62
CA THR A 228 -17.92 -3.62 9.18
C THR A 228 -17.95 -2.31 8.37
N ILE A 229 -18.02 -1.19 9.08
CA ILE A 229 -17.90 0.17 8.60
C ILE A 229 -16.40 0.44 8.44
N ILE A 230 -16.03 1.03 7.32
CA ILE A 230 -14.68 1.54 7.09
C ILE A 230 -14.50 2.73 8.02
N THR A 231 -14.26 2.47 9.31
CA THR A 231 -13.86 3.48 10.27
C THR A 231 -12.34 3.60 10.16
N SER A 232 -11.87 4.15 9.04
CA SER A 232 -10.57 4.79 9.09
C SER A 232 -10.73 5.95 10.06
N SER A 233 -10.26 5.79 11.29
CA SER A 233 -10.12 6.90 12.24
C SER A 233 -9.09 7.95 11.78
N GLY A 234 -8.59 7.83 10.54
CA GLY A 234 -7.75 8.79 9.85
C GLY A 234 -8.27 9.11 8.45
N SER A 235 -7.89 10.29 7.96
CA SER A 235 -8.14 10.75 6.59
C SER A 235 -7.59 9.74 5.58
N LEU A 236 -8.46 9.25 4.69
CA LEU A 236 -8.05 8.41 3.58
C LEU A 236 -7.07 9.16 2.66
N PRO A 237 -6.09 8.46 2.05
CA PRO A 237 -5.16 9.09 1.12
C PRO A 237 -5.92 9.86 0.03
N ALA A 238 -5.69 11.19 -0.02
CA ALA A 238 -6.31 12.11 -0.98
C ALA A 238 -7.82 12.37 -0.85
N ALA A 239 -8.44 12.00 0.27
CA ALA A 239 -9.82 12.42 0.57
C ALA A 239 -9.86 13.90 0.98
N ALA A 240 -10.80 14.66 0.42
CA ALA A 240 -11.05 16.06 0.77
C ALA A 240 -12.01 16.22 1.96
N SER A 241 -12.68 15.14 2.36
CA SER A 241 -13.65 15.09 3.46
C SER A 241 -13.52 13.77 4.23
N GLU A 242 -14.22 13.69 5.36
CA GLU A 242 -14.51 12.42 6.02
C GLU A 242 -15.33 11.50 5.11
N VAL A 243 -15.25 10.20 5.40
CA VAL A 243 -16.04 9.18 4.69
C VAL A 243 -17.48 9.27 5.14
N VAL A 244 -18.40 9.39 4.17
CA VAL A 244 -19.82 9.40 4.47
C VAL A 244 -20.53 8.21 3.86
N LYS A 245 -21.35 7.54 4.68
CA LYS A 245 -22.24 6.47 4.21
C LYS A 245 -23.52 7.10 3.67
N THR A 246 -23.82 6.84 2.41
CA THR A 246 -25.02 7.31 1.71
C THR A 246 -25.79 6.13 1.13
N ARG A 247 -27.10 6.31 0.90
CA ARG A 247 -27.95 5.35 0.19
C ARG A 247 -27.88 5.63 -1.31
N VAL A 248 -27.77 4.56 -2.09
CA VAL A 248 -28.06 4.60 -3.53
C VAL A 248 -29.57 4.52 -3.70
N ASN A 249 -30.18 5.60 -4.21
CA ASN A 249 -31.61 5.67 -4.47
C ASN A 249 -31.99 4.95 -5.76
N GLU A 250 -31.14 5.08 -6.79
CA GLU A 250 -31.41 4.53 -8.12
C GLU A 250 -30.10 4.14 -8.79
N ILE A 251 -30.14 3.04 -9.56
CA ILE A 251 -29.07 2.64 -10.48
C ILE A 251 -29.72 2.43 -11.84
N ARG A 252 -29.23 3.16 -12.85
CA ARG A 252 -29.73 3.07 -14.22
C ARG A 252 -28.60 2.69 -15.16
N GLU A 253 -28.81 1.65 -15.95
CA GLU A 253 -27.90 1.35 -17.06
C GLU A 253 -28.17 2.32 -18.22
N LEU A 254 -27.12 3.03 -18.64
CA LEU A 254 -27.18 3.99 -19.75
C LEU A 254 -26.83 3.35 -21.10
N THR A 255 -26.28 2.15 -21.08
CA THR A 255 -25.82 1.41 -22.25
C THR A 255 -26.87 0.44 -22.76
N SER A 256 -26.80 0.10 -24.05
CA SER A 256 -27.63 -0.97 -24.60
C SER A 256 -27.12 -2.33 -24.10
N PRO A 257 -27.98 -3.37 -24.06
CA PRO A 257 -27.56 -4.73 -23.67
C PRO A 257 -26.48 -5.35 -24.58
N THR A 258 -26.30 -4.79 -25.77
CA THR A 258 -25.29 -5.20 -26.75
C THR A 258 -23.99 -4.41 -26.66
N ALA A 259 -23.90 -3.43 -25.75
CA ALA A 259 -22.72 -2.61 -25.60
C ALA A 259 -21.56 -3.43 -25.04
N VAL A 260 -20.37 -3.21 -25.58
CA VAL A 260 -19.13 -3.88 -25.13
C VAL A 260 -18.74 -3.45 -23.71
N LYS A 261 -19.09 -2.23 -23.31
CA LYS A 261 -18.84 -1.68 -21.97
C LYS A 261 -20.15 -1.20 -21.38
N THR A 262 -20.44 -1.61 -20.16
CA THR A 262 -21.59 -1.15 -19.40
C THR A 262 -21.30 0.20 -18.74
N THR A 263 -22.22 1.15 -18.85
CA THR A 263 -22.17 2.43 -18.12
C THR A 263 -23.38 2.52 -17.21
N LEU A 264 -23.13 2.76 -15.91
CA LEU A 264 -24.16 2.87 -14.89
C LEU A 264 -24.20 4.30 -14.35
N GLU A 265 -25.41 4.82 -14.21
CA GLU A 265 -25.71 6.06 -13.51
C GLU A 265 -26.23 5.73 -12.11
N PHE A 266 -25.64 6.37 -11.09
CA PHE A 266 -26.03 6.21 -9.70
C PHE A 266 -26.63 7.50 -9.16
N THR A 267 -27.82 7.42 -8.59
CA THR A 267 -28.44 8.53 -7.85
C THR A 267 -28.22 8.29 -6.36
N LEU A 268 -27.48 9.20 -5.69
CA LEU A 268 -27.11 9.07 -4.28
C LEU A 268 -27.93 10.03 -3.40
N GLU A 269 -28.35 9.56 -2.23
CA GLU A 269 -28.99 10.39 -1.21
C GLU A 269 -27.92 11.11 -0.37
N LEU A 270 -27.74 12.41 -0.57
CA LEU A 270 -26.75 13.14 0.20
C LEU A 270 -27.20 13.31 1.66
N PRO A 271 -26.26 13.25 2.64
CA PRO A 271 -26.57 13.53 4.03
C PRO A 271 -27.14 14.94 4.19
N ALA A 272 -28.14 15.08 5.06
CA ALA A 272 -28.85 16.35 5.26
C ALA A 272 -27.97 17.47 5.86
N GLU A 273 -26.90 17.13 6.58
CA GLU A 273 -26.01 18.10 7.22
C GLU A 273 -24.57 18.01 6.70
N GLY A 274 -23.99 19.15 6.34
CA GLY A 274 -22.54 19.34 6.19
C GLY A 274 -21.91 18.85 4.87
N PHE A 275 -22.64 18.17 3.98
CA PHE A 275 -22.09 17.69 2.73
C PHE A 275 -22.24 18.71 1.59
N MET A 276 -21.26 19.61 1.46
CA MET A 276 -21.19 20.62 0.41
C MET A 276 -20.43 20.09 -0.81
N TYR A 277 -21.01 20.22 -2.00
CA TYR A 277 -20.34 19.94 -3.27
C TYR A 277 -20.76 20.95 -4.34
N HIS A 278 -19.95 21.10 -5.38
CA HIS A 278 -20.24 21.89 -6.56
C HIS A 278 -20.25 21.00 -7.81
N PRO A 279 -21.02 21.37 -8.85
CA PRO A 279 -20.92 20.70 -10.15
C PRO A 279 -19.47 20.69 -10.66
N GLY A 280 -18.98 19.50 -11.01
CA GLY A 280 -17.60 19.27 -11.44
C GLY A 280 -16.67 18.72 -10.34
N ASP A 281 -17.11 18.71 -9.08
CA ASP A 281 -16.41 18.01 -8.01
C ASP A 281 -16.38 16.49 -8.27
N SER A 282 -15.37 15.81 -7.73
CA SER A 282 -15.21 14.37 -7.85
C SER A 282 -15.47 13.70 -6.51
N PHE A 283 -16.19 12.57 -6.53
CA PHE A 283 -16.42 11.73 -5.36
C PHE A 283 -15.48 10.53 -5.36
N GLY A 284 -14.90 10.22 -4.21
CA GLY A 284 -14.23 8.94 -3.97
C GLY A 284 -15.23 7.92 -3.47
N VAL A 285 -15.27 6.74 -4.10
CA VAL A 285 -16.12 5.62 -3.65
C VAL A 285 -15.24 4.56 -3.04
N LEU A 286 -15.56 4.15 -1.82
CA LEU A 286 -14.91 3.02 -1.18
C LEU A 286 -15.63 1.74 -1.57
N VAL A 287 -14.87 0.80 -2.12
CA VAL A 287 -15.36 -0.51 -2.56
C VAL A 287 -14.77 -1.59 -1.69
N LYS A 288 -15.58 -2.63 -1.45
CA LYS A 288 -15.13 -3.85 -0.79
C LYS A 288 -14.77 -4.88 -1.86
N ASN A 289 -13.79 -5.73 -1.57
CA ASN A 289 -13.57 -6.91 -2.38
C ASN A 289 -14.80 -7.83 -2.29
N PRO A 290 -15.17 -8.53 -3.37
CA PRO A 290 -16.27 -9.48 -3.35
C PRO A 290 -16.05 -10.55 -2.28
N ARG A 291 -17.11 -10.87 -1.54
CA ARG A 291 -17.01 -11.82 -0.43
C ARG A 291 -16.53 -13.18 -0.93
N GLU A 292 -17.01 -13.61 -2.09
CA GLU A 292 -16.69 -14.90 -2.70
C GLU A 292 -15.18 -15.04 -3.00
N GLU A 293 -14.53 -13.96 -3.42
CA GLU A 293 -13.07 -13.94 -3.66
C GLU A 293 -12.28 -13.95 -2.35
N VAL A 294 -12.80 -13.26 -1.32
CA VAL A 294 -12.19 -13.29 0.01
C VAL A 294 -12.31 -14.67 0.65
N GLU A 295 -13.48 -15.33 0.55
CA GLU A 295 -13.66 -16.71 1.04
C GLU A 295 -12.72 -17.67 0.30
N LEU A 296 -12.58 -17.51 -1.02
CA LEU A 296 -11.63 -18.30 -1.81
C LEU A 296 -10.20 -18.12 -1.30
N LEU A 297 -9.75 -16.87 -1.13
CA LEU A 297 -8.40 -16.58 -0.65
C LEU A 297 -8.17 -17.11 0.77
N LEU A 298 -9.15 -16.94 1.67
CA LEU A 298 -9.11 -17.51 3.03
C LEU A 298 -9.01 -19.03 3.01
N GLY A 299 -9.74 -19.68 2.12
CA GLY A 299 -9.67 -21.13 1.90
C GLY A 299 -8.28 -21.57 1.44
N LEU A 300 -7.73 -20.91 0.41
CA LEU A 300 -6.39 -21.21 -0.11
C LEU A 300 -5.29 -21.03 0.93
N LEU A 301 -5.46 -20.06 1.84
CA LEU A 301 -4.53 -19.80 2.95
C LEU A 301 -4.76 -20.72 4.16
N GLY A 302 -5.84 -21.51 4.18
CA GLY A 302 -6.23 -22.34 5.34
C GLY A 302 -6.72 -21.54 6.55
N LEU A 303 -7.15 -20.29 6.33
CA LEU A 303 -7.49 -19.33 7.38
C LEU A 303 -9.00 -19.15 7.59
N SER A 304 -9.85 -19.89 6.89
CA SER A 304 -11.32 -19.75 6.96
C SER A 304 -11.88 -19.81 8.39
N HIS A 305 -11.36 -20.71 9.23
CA HIS A 305 -11.80 -20.87 10.62
C HIS A 305 -11.35 -19.74 11.56
N LEU A 306 -10.36 -18.94 11.14
CA LEU A 306 -9.85 -17.78 11.88
C LEU A 306 -10.35 -16.46 11.28
N ALA A 307 -11.08 -16.51 10.16
CA ALA A 307 -11.38 -15.36 9.33
C ALA A 307 -12.07 -14.23 10.10
N ASP A 308 -13.00 -14.61 10.99
CA ASP A 308 -13.82 -13.71 11.78
C ASP A 308 -13.31 -13.52 13.22
N GLN A 309 -12.21 -14.18 13.58
CA GLN A 309 -11.58 -13.98 14.89
C GLN A 309 -10.89 -12.61 14.93
N GLY A 310 -11.04 -11.93 16.08
CA GLY A 310 -10.38 -10.66 16.32
C GLY A 310 -8.86 -10.78 16.29
N CYS A 311 -8.18 -9.79 15.70
CA CYS A 311 -6.74 -9.73 15.61
C CYS A 311 -6.20 -8.31 15.81
N GLU A 312 -4.98 -8.22 16.33
CA GLU A 312 -4.24 -6.97 16.49
C GLU A 312 -3.05 -6.91 15.54
N LEU A 313 -2.93 -5.81 14.80
CA LEU A 313 -1.86 -5.52 13.86
C LEU A 313 -0.84 -4.59 14.52
N SER A 314 0.41 -5.04 14.60
CA SER A 314 1.50 -4.26 15.20
C SER A 314 2.79 -4.39 14.41
N ILE A 315 3.78 -3.57 14.75
CA ILE A 315 5.11 -3.60 14.13
C ILE A 315 5.93 -4.71 14.78
N ILE A 316 6.63 -5.50 13.97
CA ILE A 316 7.58 -6.50 14.47
C ILE A 316 8.69 -5.80 15.27
N PRO A 317 8.89 -6.13 16.56
CA PRO A 317 9.96 -5.57 17.36
C PRO A 317 11.33 -5.82 16.71
N GLY A 318 12.13 -4.76 16.55
CA GLY A 318 13.46 -4.85 15.95
C GLY A 318 13.48 -5.06 14.43
N THR A 319 12.38 -4.79 13.72
CA THR A 319 12.37 -4.88 12.24
C THR A 319 13.48 -4.03 11.60
N LYS A 320 14.08 -4.58 10.53
CA LYS A 320 15.09 -3.87 9.71
C LYS A 320 14.48 -2.83 8.77
N LYS A 321 13.14 -2.74 8.69
CA LYS A 321 12.47 -1.76 7.84
C LYS A 321 12.65 -0.35 8.42
N ARG A 322 13.34 0.51 7.67
CA ARG A 322 13.48 1.94 8.01
C ARG A 322 12.11 2.62 8.02
N ALA A 323 11.85 3.42 9.06
CA ALA A 323 10.57 4.12 9.26
C ALA A 323 9.35 3.18 9.17
N ALA A 324 9.46 1.99 9.78
CA ALA A 324 8.34 1.07 9.92
C ALA A 324 7.18 1.77 10.66
N ALA A 325 6.02 1.76 10.03
CA ALA A 325 4.76 2.24 10.58
C ALA A 325 3.64 1.35 10.08
N VAL A 326 2.60 1.14 10.88
CA VAL A 326 1.35 0.55 10.40
C VAL A 326 0.73 1.55 9.42
N PRO A 327 0.46 1.17 8.16
CA PRO A 327 -0.22 2.05 7.22
C PRO A 327 -1.54 2.57 7.77
N SER A 328 -1.84 3.87 7.58
CA SER A 328 -3.02 4.52 8.18
C SER A 328 -4.37 3.96 7.72
N PHE A 329 -4.39 3.26 6.59
CA PHE A 329 -5.58 2.57 6.08
C PHE A 329 -5.79 1.19 6.71
N LEU A 330 -4.82 0.67 7.47
CA LEU A 330 -4.94 -0.59 8.20
C LEU A 330 -5.30 -0.31 9.67
N PRO A 331 -6.46 -0.80 10.16
CA PRO A 331 -6.83 -0.62 11.55
C PRO A 331 -5.95 -1.47 12.48
N HIS A 332 -5.67 -0.95 13.68
CA HIS A 332 -4.90 -1.68 14.70
C HIS A 332 -5.63 -2.94 15.18
N LYS A 333 -6.95 -2.88 15.34
CA LYS A 333 -7.82 -4.00 15.71
C LYS A 333 -8.71 -4.34 14.54
N SER A 334 -8.79 -5.61 14.15
CA SER A 334 -9.55 -6.05 12.98
C SER A 334 -9.90 -7.54 13.03
N SER A 335 -10.38 -8.10 11.92
CA SER A 335 -10.37 -9.54 11.63
C SER A 335 -9.68 -9.77 10.28
N ILE A 336 -9.23 -11.00 10.01
CA ILE A 336 -8.58 -11.33 8.73
C ILE A 336 -9.55 -11.06 7.56
N ARG A 337 -10.83 -11.42 7.73
CA ARG A 337 -11.89 -11.12 6.75
C ARG A 337 -12.03 -9.64 6.50
N HIS A 338 -12.10 -8.81 7.55
CA HIS A 338 -12.25 -7.36 7.39
C HIS A 338 -11.06 -6.75 6.63
N LEU A 339 -9.83 -7.16 6.97
CA LEU A 339 -8.63 -6.69 6.29
C LEU A 339 -8.67 -7.02 4.79
N LEU A 340 -9.04 -8.27 4.45
CA LEU A 340 -9.14 -8.73 3.06
C LEU A 340 -10.35 -8.13 2.31
N GLU A 341 -11.47 -7.86 2.96
CA GLU A 341 -12.64 -7.26 2.32
C GLU A 341 -12.49 -5.75 2.10
N CYS A 342 -11.87 -5.03 3.04
CA CYS A 342 -11.99 -3.57 3.11
C CYS A 342 -10.67 -2.80 3.06
N CYS A 343 -9.52 -3.42 3.35
CA CYS A 343 -8.28 -2.68 3.59
C CYS A 343 -7.16 -2.94 2.58
N VAL A 344 -7.19 -4.07 1.87
CA VAL A 344 -6.17 -4.44 0.88
C VAL A 344 -6.79 -4.69 -0.48
N ASP A 345 -6.04 -4.37 -1.53
CA ASP A 345 -6.43 -4.68 -2.91
C ASP A 345 -5.92 -6.08 -3.28
N ILE A 346 -6.84 -7.06 -3.34
CA ILE A 346 -6.53 -8.45 -3.71
C ILE A 346 -6.53 -8.68 -5.22
N ARG A 347 -6.95 -7.68 -6.02
CA ARG A 347 -7.00 -7.74 -7.48
C ARG A 347 -5.86 -6.97 -8.15
N ALA A 348 -5.05 -6.26 -7.37
CA ALA A 348 -3.85 -5.59 -7.86
C ALA A 348 -2.92 -6.57 -8.55
N VAL A 349 -2.32 -6.14 -9.67
CA VAL A 349 -1.30 -6.93 -10.38
C VAL A 349 -0.15 -7.24 -9.42
N PRO A 350 0.18 -8.53 -9.18
CA PRO A 350 1.25 -8.92 -8.28
C PRO A 350 2.59 -8.32 -8.69
N LYS A 351 3.23 -7.57 -7.79
CA LYS A 351 4.55 -6.97 -8.05
C LYS A 351 5.67 -8.01 -7.88
N LYS A 352 6.80 -7.83 -8.58
CA LYS A 352 7.99 -8.69 -8.46
C LYS A 352 8.41 -9.00 -7.01
N PRO A 353 8.47 -8.03 -6.07
CA PRO A 353 8.85 -8.33 -4.68
C PRO A 353 7.81 -9.16 -3.92
N PHE A 354 6.53 -9.07 -4.29
CA PHE A 354 5.47 -9.88 -3.68
C PHE A 354 5.58 -11.34 -4.12
N LEU A 355 5.75 -11.58 -5.43
CA LEU A 355 6.01 -12.93 -5.95
C LEU A 355 7.29 -13.54 -5.34
N ARG A 356 8.34 -12.73 -5.20
CA ARG A 356 9.58 -13.15 -4.53
C ARG A 356 9.34 -13.54 -3.07
N ALA A 357 8.49 -12.82 -2.34
CA ALA A 357 8.16 -13.16 -0.96
C ALA A 357 7.36 -14.48 -0.87
N LEU A 358 6.40 -14.70 -1.79
CA LEU A 358 5.64 -15.96 -1.86
C LEU A 358 6.53 -17.18 -2.12
N ALA A 359 7.61 -17.02 -2.89
CA ALA A 359 8.56 -18.09 -3.18
C ALA A 359 9.26 -18.67 -1.92
N GLU A 360 9.32 -17.93 -0.80
CA GLU A 360 9.85 -18.47 0.47
C GLU A 360 8.89 -19.48 1.13
N TYR A 361 7.62 -19.51 0.71
CA TYR A 361 6.56 -20.35 1.27
C TYR A 361 6.12 -21.47 0.32
N THR A 362 6.84 -21.67 -0.79
CA THR A 362 6.56 -22.77 -1.72
C THR A 362 7.29 -24.04 -1.27
N THR A 363 6.53 -25.11 -1.06
CA THR A 363 7.06 -26.40 -0.54
C THR A 363 7.60 -27.34 -1.63
N LYS A 364 7.26 -27.12 -2.90
CA LYS A 364 7.78 -27.88 -4.05
C LYS A 364 8.69 -27.00 -4.90
N ILE A 365 9.99 -27.26 -4.84
CA ILE A 365 10.89 -27.00 -5.97
C ILE A 365 10.64 -28.19 -6.90
N LEU A 366 9.87 -27.99 -7.96
CA LEU A 366 9.66 -28.99 -9.00
C LEU A 366 11.00 -29.37 -9.67
#